data_AF-A0A2V8M7X5-F1
#
_entry.id   AF-A0A2V8M7X5-F1
#
_cell.length_a   1.000
_cell.length_b   1.000
_cell.length_c   1.000
_cell.angle_alpha   90.00
_cell.angle_beta   90.00
_cell.angle_gamma   90.00
#
_symmetry.space_group_name_H-M   'P 1'
#
loop_
_entity.id
_entity.type
_entity.pdbx_description
1 polymer ?
#
loop_
_entity_poly.entity_id
_entity_poly.type
_entity_poly.pdbx_seq_one_letter_code
_entity_poly.pdbx_strand_id
1 'polypeptide(L)' 'MRHDAHYVEELTQTKATHVGRLISIDKLDPNPDQPRTDPGDLTELTASIQEKGVLEPLLVRPTIMGRWMIIAGERRW' A
#
# COMPACT_ATOMS: atom_id res chain seq x y z
N MET A 1 -24.04 -7.03 4.35
CA MET A 1 -22.80 -6.25 4.20
C MET A 1 -22.03 -6.84 3.02
N ARG A 2 -21.98 -6.13 1.90
CA ARG A 2 -21.28 -6.45 0.64
C ARG A 2 -20.19 -5.39 0.49
N HIS A 3 -18.92 -5.58 0.12
CA HIS A 3 -18.09 -6.69 -0.35
C HIS A 3 -16.64 -6.15 -0.32
N ASP A 4 -15.62 -6.95 0.08
CA ASP A 4 -14.20 -6.62 -0.16
C ASP A 4 -13.48 -7.65 -1.05
N ALA A 5 -14.12 -8.78 -1.35
CA ALA A 5 -13.52 -9.86 -2.17
C ALA A 5 -13.32 -9.46 -3.64
N HIS A 6 -14.19 -8.62 -4.20
CA HIS A 6 -14.14 -8.27 -5.62
C HIS A 6 -12.96 -7.37 -5.99
N TYR A 7 -12.45 -6.59 -5.05
CA TYR A 7 -11.44 -5.58 -5.36
C TYR A 7 -10.07 -6.21 -5.62
N VAL A 8 -9.71 -7.25 -4.85
CA VAL A 8 -8.46 -8.01 -5.06
C VAL A 8 -8.51 -8.80 -6.36
N GLU A 9 -9.68 -9.33 -6.73
CA GLU A 9 -9.90 -10.04 -7.99
C GLU A 9 -9.80 -9.10 -9.21
N GLU A 10 -10.33 -7.88 -9.10
CA GLU A 10 -10.23 -6.86 -10.17
C GLU A 10 -8.78 -6.43 -10.42
N LEU A 11 -7.99 -6.27 -9.35
CA LEU A 11 -6.56 -5.92 -9.46
C LEU A 11 -5.72 -7.03 -10.10
N THR A 12 -6.10 -8.30 -9.92
CA THR A 12 -5.38 -9.44 -10.51
C THR A 12 -5.77 -9.72 -11.96
N GLN A 13 -6.92 -9.22 -12.43
CA GLN A 13 -7.37 -9.37 -13.82
C GLN A 13 -6.77 -8.36 -14.81
N THR A 14 -6.22 -7.23 -14.33
CA THR A 14 -5.63 -6.21 -15.22
C THR A 14 -4.24 -6.64 -15.70
N LYS A 15 -4.16 -6.95 -17.00
CA LYS A 15 -2.99 -7.39 -17.78
C LYS A 15 -1.69 -6.65 -17.40
N ALA A 16 -0.63 -7.45 -17.27
CA ALA A 16 0.73 -7.07 -16.90
C ALA A 16 1.28 -5.82 -17.64
N THR A 17 1.56 -4.77 -16.87
CA THR A 17 2.77 -3.92 -16.92
C THR A 17 2.62 -2.80 -15.89
N HIS A 18 2.87 -3.10 -14.61
CA HIS A 18 3.19 -2.06 -13.64
C HIS A 18 4.47 -2.47 -12.93
N VAL A 19 5.61 -2.17 -13.55
CA VAL A 19 6.76 -1.74 -12.75
C VAL A 19 6.25 -0.55 -11.95
N GLY A 20 6.32 -0.61 -10.63
CA GLY A 20 5.67 0.33 -9.72
C GLY A 20 5.87 1.79 -10.13
N ARG A 21 4.85 2.62 -9.91
CA ARG A 21 4.93 4.07 -10.13
C ARG A 21 5.44 4.74 -8.87
N LEU A 22 6.35 5.71 -9.00
CA LEU A 22 6.69 6.61 -7.90
C LEU A 22 5.51 7.54 -7.60
N ILE A 23 4.97 7.43 -6.39
CA ILE A 23 3.89 8.27 -5.85
C ILE A 23 4.47 9.00 -4.65
N SER A 24 4.17 10.29 -4.54
CA SER A 24 4.59 11.09 -3.40
C SER A 24 3.83 10.66 -2.14
N ILE A 25 4.54 10.53 -1.02
CA ILE A 25 4.00 9.96 0.23
C ILE A 25 2.79 10.78 0.75
N ASP A 26 2.77 12.09 0.54
CA ASP A 26 1.68 13.00 0.90
C ASP A 26 0.36 12.71 0.16
N LYS A 27 0.40 11.93 -0.93
CA LYS A 27 -0.78 11.48 -1.68
C LYS A 27 -1.32 10.13 -1.22
N LEU A 28 -0.66 9.49 -0.24
CA LEU A 28 -1.11 8.23 0.34
C LEU A 28 -1.95 8.47 1.60
N ASP A 29 -3.03 7.72 1.71
CA ASP A 29 -3.89 7.64 2.89
C ASP A 29 -3.85 6.21 3.44
N PRO A 30 -3.75 6.04 4.77
CA PRO A 30 -3.90 4.72 5.39
C PRO A 30 -5.34 4.23 5.20
N ASN A 31 -5.53 2.92 5.20
CA ASN A 31 -6.89 2.37 5.19
C ASN A 31 -7.52 2.44 6.60
N PRO A 32 -8.60 3.21 6.81
CA PRO A 32 -9.24 3.36 8.12
C PRO A 32 -9.84 2.05 8.66
N ASP A 33 -10.14 1.10 7.78
CA ASP A 33 -10.72 -0.20 8.13
C ASP A 33 -9.64 -1.28 8.38
N GLN A 34 -8.36 -0.90 8.56
CA GLN A 34 -7.28 -1.84 8.88
C GLN A 34 -7.50 -2.48 10.26
N PRO A 35 -7.61 -3.83 10.34
CA PRO A 35 -7.79 -4.50 11.62
C PRO A 35 -6.58 -4.38 12.55
N ARG A 36 -5.38 -4.22 11.97
CA ARG A 36 -4.13 -4.06 12.71
C ARG A 36 -3.84 -2.57 12.89
N THR A 37 -3.95 -2.10 14.13
CA THR A 37 -3.67 -0.71 14.50
C THR A 37 -2.24 -0.48 15.00
N ASP A 38 -1.57 -1.52 15.49
CA ASP A 38 -0.19 -1.46 15.97
C ASP A 38 0.77 -2.16 14.98
N PRO A 39 1.73 -1.43 14.38
CA PRO A 39 2.75 -2.02 13.55
C PRO A 39 3.84 -2.77 14.35
N GLY A 40 3.89 -2.67 15.67
CA GLY A 40 4.92 -3.31 16.49
C GLY A 40 6.31 -2.71 16.23
N ASP A 41 7.38 -3.47 16.51
CA ASP A 41 8.74 -2.99 16.30
C ASP A 41 9.07 -2.86 14.79
N LEU A 42 9.52 -1.66 14.42
CA LEU A 42 9.90 -1.27 13.05
C LEU A 42 11.40 -0.94 12.93
N THR A 43 12.19 -1.15 13.98
CA THR A 43 13.61 -0.74 14.02
C THR A 43 14.41 -1.35 12.86
N GLU A 44 14.34 -2.68 12.71
CA GLU A 44 15.06 -3.38 11.64
C GLU A 44 14.52 -3.02 10.24
N LEU A 45 13.20 -2.84 10.12
CA LEU A 45 12.58 -2.49 8.84
C LEU A 45 13.00 -1.09 8.39
N THR A 46 13.00 -0.13 9.31
CA THR A 46 13.42 1.25 9.05
C THR A 46 14.89 1.30 8.64
N ALA A 47 15.76 0.57 9.36
CA ALA A 47 17.18 0.47 9.01
C ALA A 47 17.37 -0.12 7.60
N SER A 48 16.63 -1.19 7.28
CA SER A 48 16.67 -1.82 5.95
C SER A 48 16.18 -0.87 4.84
N ILE A 49 15.08 -0.14 5.06
CA ILE A 49 14.55 0.84 4.10
C ILE A 49 15.53 2.00 3.91
N GLN A 50 16.20 2.46 4.95
CA GLN A 50 17.22 3.52 4.84
C GLN A 50 18.43 3.06 4.02
N GLU A 51 18.87 1.81 4.19
CA GLU A 51 20.04 1.26 3.48
C GLU A 51 19.72 0.89 2.02
N LYS A 52 18.57 0.26 1.77
CA LYS A 52 18.26 -0.44 0.51
C LYS A 52 17.08 0.15 -0.24
N GLY A 53 16.35 1.08 0.38
CA GLY A 53 15.06 1.55 -0.11
C GLY A 53 13.93 0.55 0.11
N VAL A 54 12.74 0.91 -0.37
CA VAL A 54 11.56 0.05 -0.35
C VAL A 54 11.66 -0.96 -1.50
N LEU A 55 12.02 -2.21 -1.17
CA LEU A 55 12.21 -3.28 -2.16
C LEU A 55 10.87 -3.79 -2.74
N GLU A 56 9.85 -3.90 -1.90
CA GLU A 56 8.51 -4.33 -2.30
C GLU A 56 7.58 -3.14 -2.40
N PRO A 57 6.99 -2.86 -3.59
CA PRO A 57 6.01 -1.79 -3.74
C PRO A 57 4.81 -1.93 -2.80
N LEU A 58 4.22 -0.79 -2.45
CA LEU A 58 2.92 -0.75 -1.76
C LEU A 58 1.81 -1.07 -2.76
N LEU A 59 0.82 -1.86 -2.30
CA LEU A 59 -0.43 -2.03 -3.05
C LEU A 59 -1.38 -0.92 -2.64
N VAL A 60 -1.82 -0.15 -3.63
CA VAL A 60 -2.66 1.02 -3.41
C VAL A 60 -3.81 1.05 -4.39
N ARG A 61 -4.90 1.72 -4.01
CA ARG A 61 -6.03 2.03 -4.87
C ARG A 61 -6.20 3.52 -5.06
N PRO A 62 -6.58 4.01 -6.25
CA PRO A 62 -6.91 5.41 -6.42
C PRO A 62 -8.15 5.78 -5.59
N THR A 63 -8.17 7.00 -5.06
CA THR A 63 -9.33 7.60 -4.38
C THR A 63 -9.71 8.91 -5.08
N ILE A 64 -10.49 9.77 -4.42
CA ILE A 64 -10.87 11.08 -4.97
C ILE A 64 -9.65 12.02 -5.03
N MET A 65 -9.72 13.02 -5.92
CA MET A 65 -8.74 14.11 -6.00
C MET A 65 -7.28 13.67 -6.25
N GLY A 66 -7.06 12.51 -6.87
CA GLY A 66 -5.72 12.03 -7.23
C GLY A 66 -4.89 11.52 -6.04
N ARG A 67 -5.55 11.20 -4.92
CA ARG A 67 -4.96 10.49 -3.78
C ARG A 67 -5.08 8.97 -3.96
N TRP A 68 -4.39 8.24 -3.09
CA TRP A 68 -4.29 6.79 -3.13
C TRP A 68 -4.44 6.24 -1.72
N MET A 69 -5.18 5.15 -1.55
CA MET A 69 -5.33 4.47 -0.27
C MET A 69 -4.52 3.18 -0.25
N ILE A 70 -3.81 2.93 0.85
CA ILE A 70 -3.02 1.72 1.05
C ILE A 70 -3.95 0.52 1.25
N ILE A 71 -3.72 -0.55 0.48
CA ILE A 71 -4.40 -1.84 0.63
C ILE A 71 -3.50 -2.80 1.42
N ALA A 72 -2.21 -2.80 1.09
CA ALA A 72 -1.20 -3.63 1.73
C ALA A 72 0.17 -2.96 1.77
N GLY A 73 0.94 -3.28 2.80
CA GLY A 73 2.30 -2.76 3.01
C GLY A 73 2.40 -1.60 4.01
N GLU A 74 1.35 -1.34 4.81
CA GLU A 74 1.27 -0.28 5.83
C GLU A 74 2.54 -0.14 6.71
N ARG A 75 3.25 -1.23 7.03
CA ARG A 75 4.50 -1.18 7.82
C ARG A 75 5.67 -0.45 7.13
N ARG A 76 5.62 -0.30 5.81
CA ARG A 76 6.65 0.34 4.97
C ARG A 76 6.31 1.79 4.62
N TRP A 77 5.12 2.27 4.99
CA TRP A 77 4.68 3.66 4.90
C TRP A 77 4.94 4.35 6.24
#